data_AF-A0A958EI92-F1
#
_entry.id   AF-A0A958EI92-F1
#
_cell.length_a   1.000
_cell.length_b   1.000
_cell.length_c   1.000
_cell.angle_alpha   90.00
_cell.angle_beta   90.00
_cell.angle_gamma   90.00
#
_symmetry.space_group_name_H-M   'P 1'
#
loop_
_entity.id
_entity.type
_entity.pdbx_description
1 polymer ?
#
loop_
_entity_poly.entity_id
_entity_poly.type
_entity_poly.pdbx_seq_one_letter_code
_entity_poly.pdbx_strand_id
1 'polypeptide(L)' 'MYFFRIPLIFVILLITTSACRKTEHPPIEVTSRFTLLPAAFTGIDFANNLEDELSLNVFKYRNYYNGGGVAIGDVNG' A
#
# COMPACT_ATOMS: atom_id res chain seq x y z
N MET A 1 39.10 5.14 38.48
CA MET A 1 37.75 5.66 38.14
C MET A 1 37.09 5.01 36.90
N TYR A 2 37.75 4.08 36.18
CA TYR A 2 37.16 3.39 35.02
C TYR A 2 36.61 1.98 35.32
N PHE A 3 37.13 1.32 36.36
CA PHE A 3 36.74 -0.05 36.76
C PHE A 3 35.25 -0.17 37.14
N PHE A 4 34.64 0.89 37.68
CA PHE A 4 33.22 0.94 38.04
C PHE A 4 32.29 1.30 36.86
N ARG A 5 32.83 1.78 35.73
CA ARG A 5 32.05 2.19 34.53
C ARG A 5 31.80 1.01 33.58
N ILE A 6 32.71 0.03 33.56
CA ILE A 6 32.60 -1.19 32.76
C ILE A 6 31.35 -2.03 33.11
N PRO A 7 31.05 -2.35 34.39
CA PRO A 7 29.85 -3.12 34.71
C PRO A 7 28.56 -2.36 34.38
N LEU A 8 28.57 -1.02 34.48
CA LEU A 8 27.43 -0.18 34.12
C LEU A 8 27.12 -0.23 32.61
N ILE A 9 28.15 -0.25 31.75
CA ILE A 9 27.98 -0.38 30.29
C ILE A 9 27.39 -1.75 29.93
N PHE A 10 27.84 -2.82 30.59
CA PHE A 10 27.30 -4.16 30.36
C PHE A 10 25.83 -4.28 30.77
N VAL A 11 25.42 -3.64 31.88
CA VAL A 11 24.01 -3.61 32.32
C VAL A 11 23.14 -2.83 31.33
N ILE A 12 23.60 -1.69 30.84
CA ILE A 12 22.86 -0.89 29.83
C ILE A 12 22.71 -1.68 28.52
N LEU A 13 23.77 -2.37 28.06
CA LEU A 13 23.72 -3.21 26.86
C LEU A 13 22.76 -4.40 27.01
N LEU A 14 22.60 -4.94 28.22
CA LEU A 14 21.66 -6.02 28.50
C LEU A 14 20.19 -5.54 28.44
N ILE A 15 19.92 -4.31 28.87
CA ILE A 15 18.57 -3.74 28.90
C ILE A 15 18.06 -3.42 27.48
N THR A 16 18.94 -2.99 26.57
CA THR A 16 18.53 -2.59 25.22
C THR A 16 18.17 -3.76 24.29
N THR A 17 18.56 -5.00 24.62
CA THR A 17 18.27 -6.18 23.79
C THR A 17 16.91 -6.82 24.09
N SER A 18 16.27 -6.49 25.22
CA SER A 18 14.98 -7.09 25.63
C SER A 18 13.74 -6.48 24.97
N ALA A 19 13.90 -5.41 24.17
CA ALA A 19 12.77 -4.71 23.53
C ALA A 19 12.32 -5.32 22.19
N CYS A 20 13.11 -6.23 21.60
CA CYS A 20 12.77 -6.83 20.31
C CYS A 20 11.93 -8.10 20.52
N ARG A 21 10.60 -7.94 20.62
CA ARG A 21 9.67 -9.06 20.47
C ARG A 21 9.20 -9.13 19.02
N LYS A 22 9.54 -10.21 18.31
CA LYS A 22 8.88 -10.54 17.05
C LYS A 22 7.48 -11.04 17.38
N THR A 23 6.46 -10.28 17.03
CA THR A 23 5.08 -10.77 17.03
C THR A 23 4.97 -11.74 15.84
N GLU A 24 4.97 -13.05 16.10
CA GLU A 24 4.63 -14.04 15.08
C GLU A 24 3.14 -13.88 14.77
N HIS A 25 2.83 -13.09 13.75
CA HIS A 25 1.53 -13.14 13.14
C HIS A 25 1.45 -14.43 12.32
N PRO A 26 0.38 -15.23 12.45
CA PRO A 26 0.17 -16.36 11.55
C PRO A 26 0.30 -15.87 10.11
N PRO A 27 0.83 -16.69 9.18
CA PRO A 27 0.97 -16.29 7.79
C PRO A 27 -0.39 -15.79 7.30
N ILE A 28 -0.49 -14.47 7.14
CA ILE A 28 -1.66 -13.85 6.53
C ILE A 28 -1.54 -14.28 5.08
N GLU A 29 -2.43 -15.15 4.61
CA GLU A 29 -2.70 -15.26 3.18
C GLU A 29 -3.21 -13.90 2.74
N VAL A 30 -2.30 -13.04 2.28
CA VAL A 30 -2.64 -11.73 1.72
C VAL A 30 -3.17 -12.00 0.32
N THR A 31 -4.47 -12.30 0.22
CA THR A 31 -5.15 -12.40 -1.08
C THR A 31 -5.38 -11.01 -1.69
N SER A 32 -5.53 -9.97 -0.86
CA SER A 32 -5.54 -8.56 -1.29
C SER A 32 -5.36 -7.62 -0.09
N ARG A 33 -4.73 -6.46 -0.31
CA ARG A 33 -4.67 -5.34 0.67
C ARG A 33 -5.82 -4.35 0.52
N PHE A 34 -6.64 -4.52 -0.52
CA PHE A 34 -7.77 -3.65 -0.85
C PHE A 34 -9.06 -4.48 -0.96
N THR A 35 -10.17 -3.84 -0.62
CA THR A 35 -11.51 -4.42 -0.78
C THR A 35 -12.35 -3.50 -1.63
N LEU A 36 -13.11 -4.07 -2.57
CA LEU A 36 -14.05 -3.31 -3.39
C LEU A 36 -15.23 -2.88 -2.53
N LEU A 37 -15.48 -1.57 -2.44
CA LEU A 37 -16.61 -1.02 -1.70
C LEU A 37 -17.79 -0.76 -2.64
N PRO A 38 -19.03 -1.11 -2.25
CA PRO A 38 -20.22 -0.78 -3.03
C PRO A 38 -20.40 0.74 -3.21
N ALA A 39 -20.94 1.17 -4.35
CA ALA A 39 -21.27 2.57 -4.61
C ALA A 39 -22.16 3.20 -3.52
N ALA A 40 -23.08 2.41 -2.93
CA ALA A 40 -23.92 2.85 -1.82
C ALA A 40 -23.13 3.29 -0.57
N PHE A 41 -21.90 2.79 -0.39
CA PHE A 41 -21.03 3.16 0.71
C PHE A 41 -20.11 4.35 0.37
N THR A 42 -19.64 4.44 -0.88
CA THR A 42 -18.68 5.47 -1.31
C THR A 42 -19.33 6.72 -1.89
N GLY A 43 -20.59 6.62 -2.36
CA GLY A 43 -21.26 7.64 -3.14
C GLY A 43 -20.73 7.80 -4.57
N ILE A 44 -19.86 6.89 -5.02
CA ILE A 44 -19.24 6.93 -6.36
C ILE A 44 -19.97 5.92 -7.26
N ASP A 45 -20.75 6.42 -8.23
CA ASP A 45 -21.49 5.64 -9.24
C ASP A 45 -21.00 5.85 -10.67
N PHE A 46 -19.98 6.71 -10.84
CA PHE A 46 -19.40 7.05 -12.13
C PHE A 46 -18.72 5.85 -12.81
N ALA A 47 -18.92 5.70 -14.13
CA ALA A 47 -18.20 4.77 -14.98
C ALA A 47 -17.75 5.46 -16.27
N ASN A 48 -16.44 5.39 -16.59
CA ASN A 48 -15.89 5.86 -17.86
C ASN A 48 -16.00 4.76 -18.92
N ASN A 49 -17.20 4.57 -19.47
CA ASN A 49 -17.44 3.58 -20.51
C ASN A 49 -16.95 4.12 -21.86
N LEU A 50 -15.88 3.55 -22.37
CA LEU A 50 -15.30 3.91 -23.67
C LEU A 50 -15.70 2.87 -24.71
N GLU A 51 -16.03 3.34 -25.91
CA GLU A 51 -16.30 2.48 -27.07
C GLU A 51 -15.17 2.63 -28.09
N ASP A 52 -14.60 1.53 -28.56
CA ASP A 52 -13.54 1.60 -29.56
C ASP A 52 -14.14 1.86 -30.94
N GLU A 53 -13.87 3.05 -31.48
CA GLU A 53 -14.28 3.43 -32.82
C GLU A 53 -13.07 3.67 -33.74
N LEU A 54 -13.28 3.56 -35.05
CA LEU A 54 -12.24 3.90 -36.03
C LEU A 54 -11.82 5.37 -35.91
N SER A 55 -12.76 6.26 -35.57
CA SER A 55 -12.58 7.70 -35.33
C SER A 55 -11.93 8.01 -33.99
N LEU A 56 -12.27 7.26 -32.94
CA LEU A 56 -11.98 7.60 -31.56
C LEU A 56 -11.40 6.36 -30.84
N ASN A 57 -10.07 6.34 -30.71
CA ASN A 57 -9.32 5.25 -30.09
C ASN A 57 -7.93 5.72 -29.62
N VAL A 58 -7.21 4.84 -28.95
CA VAL A 58 -5.86 5.10 -28.42
C VAL A 58 -4.82 5.43 -29.48
N PHE A 59 -4.95 4.89 -30.69
CA PHE A 59 -4.01 5.17 -31.78
C PHE A 59 -4.14 6.62 -32.29
N LYS A 60 -5.33 7.21 -32.16
CA LYS A 60 -5.61 8.60 -32.54
C LYS A 60 -5.48 9.58 -31.37
N TYR A 61 -5.84 9.16 -30.16
CA TYR A 61 -5.83 10.00 -28.97
C TYR A 61 -5.03 9.32 -27.86
N ARG A 62 -3.82 9.82 -27.60
CA ARG A 62 -2.88 9.24 -26.61
C ARG A 62 -3.47 9.07 -25.21
N ASN A 63 -4.43 9.92 -24.85
CA ASN A 63 -5.02 9.94 -23.51
C ASN A 63 -6.43 9.32 -23.48
N TYR A 64 -6.80 8.53 -24.50
CA TYR A 64 -8.14 7.96 -24.61
C TYR A 64 -8.55 7.17 -23.35
N TYR A 65 -7.61 6.40 -22.80
CA TYR A 65 -7.81 5.57 -21.61
C TYR A 65 -7.45 6.27 -20.29
N ASN A 66 -7.04 7.54 -20.30
CA ASN A 66 -6.57 8.26 -19.11
C ASN A 66 -7.71 8.86 -18.27
N GLY A 67 -8.97 8.46 -18.53
CA GLY A 67 -10.10 8.71 -17.62
C GLY A 67 -10.66 10.14 -17.59
N GLY A 68 -10.35 11.01 -18.56
CA GLY A 68 -10.99 12.34 -18.69
C GLY A 68 -10.85 13.28 -17.47
N GLY A 69 -9.92 13.01 -16.55
CA GLY A 69 -9.79 13.72 -15.27
C GLY A 69 -10.07 12.87 -14.03
N VAL A 70 -10.50 11.62 -14.20
CA VAL A 70 -10.58 10.60 -13.13
C VAL A 70 -9.26 9.82 -13.11
N ALA A 71 -8.56 9.86 -11.97
CA ALA A 71 -7.34 9.09 -11.78
C ALA A 71 -7.70 7.58 -11.70
N ILE A 72 -7.22 6.81 -12.67
CA ILE A 72 -7.25 5.34 -12.63
C ILE A 72 -5.87 4.87 -12.16
N GLY A 73 -5.83 4.15 -11.04
CA GLY A 73 -4.66 3.40 -10.61
C GLY A 73 -4.93 1.91 -10.74
N ASP A 74 -4.05 1.18 -11.42
CA ASP A 74 -3.98 -0.28 -11.29
C ASP A 74 -3.42 -0.59 -9.90
N VAL A 75 -4.32 -0.91 -8.97
CA VAL A 75 -3.97 -1.28 -7.59
C VAL A 75 -3.91 -2.79 -7.41
N ASN A 76 -4.05 -3.55 -8.50
CA ASN A 76 -4.19 -4.99 -8.56
C ASN A 76 -3.05 -5.67 -9.34
N GLY A 77 -1.90 -5.01 -9.43
CA GLY A 77 -0.67 -5.58 -10.01
C GLY A 77 -0.28 -6.92 -9.38
#